data_AF-A0A5C7NXI7-F1
#
_entry.id   AF-A0A5C7NXI7-F1
#
_cell.length_a   1.000
_cell.length_b   1.000
_cell.length_c   1.000
_cell.angle_alpha   90.00
_cell.angle_beta   90.00
_cell.angle_gamma   90.00
#
_symmetry.space_group_name_H-M   'P 1'
#
loop_
_entity.id
_entity.type
_entity.pdbx_description
1 polymer ?
#
loop_
_entity_poly.entity_id
_entity_poly.type
_entity_poly.pdbx_seq_one_letter_code
_entity_poly.pdbx_strand_id
1 'polypeptide(L)'
;MQELYPVSLTVADLESRSGGGRHGITQEFLIEELCDDAQEAYDRREEHFGEEVVRELERRVIMSVLDKRWREHLYEMDYLKEGIGLRAMAQKDPLVEYQREGYDLFQVMMAAIGEESVRYLFTVEPEVHRPQVEVHEAENVGITGVVSGAASAAIAAAAGLAPKEVDLAKLDAAAPAEVQLDLPESLAERPRPGQLQYSAPTAEGGVSRQVQAVANVDDPEAAGDGDGVDRDYAGTAKNALCPCGSGRKYKRCHGAAKR
;
A
#
# COMPACT_ATOMS: atom_id res chain seq x y z
N MET A 1 12.59 23.68 -5.38
CA MET A 1 13.44 22.89 -6.30
C MET A 1 14.18 21.79 -5.54
N GLN A 2 15.05 22.12 -4.56
CA GLN A 2 15.63 21.10 -3.65
C GLN A 2 14.58 20.29 -2.87
N GLU A 3 13.35 20.80 -2.75
CA GLU A 3 12.25 20.12 -2.06
C GLU A 3 11.48 19.10 -2.93
N LEU A 4 11.70 19.04 -4.25
CA LEU A 4 10.95 18.12 -5.12
C LEU A 4 11.72 16.85 -5.47
N TYR A 5 12.99 17.02 -5.86
CA TYR A 5 13.88 15.91 -6.18
C TYR A 5 15.34 16.34 -5.94
N PRO A 6 16.26 15.39 -5.73
CA PRO A 6 17.66 15.71 -5.51
C PRO A 6 18.31 16.13 -6.84
N VAL A 7 18.34 17.45 -7.09
CA VAL A 7 18.98 18.04 -8.28
C VAL A 7 20.48 17.74 -8.28
N SER A 8 20.97 17.05 -9.31
CA SER A 8 22.42 16.78 -9.51
C SER A 8 23.10 17.76 -10.47
N LEU A 9 22.33 18.46 -11.31
CA LEU A 9 22.87 19.42 -12.28
C LEU A 9 23.55 20.62 -11.62
N THR A 10 24.78 20.90 -12.06
CA THR A 10 25.48 22.14 -11.72
C THR A 10 25.39 23.18 -12.83
N VAL A 11 25.63 24.46 -12.50
CA VAL A 11 25.67 25.55 -13.49
C VAL A 11 26.74 25.30 -14.55
N ALA A 12 27.85 24.65 -14.18
CA ALA A 12 28.91 24.30 -15.12
C ALA A 12 28.45 23.23 -16.13
N ASP A 13 27.65 22.26 -15.68
CA ASP A 13 27.08 21.23 -16.56
C ASP A 13 26.13 21.87 -17.59
N LEU A 14 25.26 22.78 -17.14
CA LEU A 14 24.35 23.52 -18.02
C LEU A 14 25.09 24.37 -19.06
N GLU A 15 26.16 25.07 -18.66
CA GLU A 15 26.99 25.87 -19.58
C GLU A 15 27.74 24.98 -20.59
N SER A 16 28.11 23.76 -20.19
CA SER A 16 28.76 22.81 -21.09
C SER A 16 27.79 22.23 -22.11
N ARG A 17 26.58 21.86 -21.68
CA ARG A 17 25.52 21.27 -22.51
C ARG A 17 24.88 22.30 -23.44
N SER A 18 24.85 23.58 -23.07
CA SER A 18 24.35 24.68 -23.92
C SER A 18 25.32 25.14 -25.03
N GLY A 19 26.51 24.54 -25.12
CA GLY A 19 27.52 24.91 -26.12
C GLY A 19 28.50 26.00 -25.70
N GLY A 20 28.77 26.16 -24.39
CA GLY A 20 29.87 26.96 -23.87
C GLY A 20 29.52 28.40 -23.47
N GLY A 21 28.25 28.67 -23.14
CA GLY A 21 27.87 29.97 -22.61
C GLY A 21 26.39 30.12 -22.22
N ARG A 22 26.10 31.12 -21.38
CA ARG A 22 24.76 31.39 -20.84
C ARG A 22 23.73 31.87 -21.87
N HIS A 23 24.18 32.27 -23.05
CA HIS A 23 23.31 32.83 -24.10
C HIS A 23 22.42 31.77 -24.77
N GLY A 24 22.80 30.48 -24.69
CA GLY A 24 22.00 29.36 -25.20
C GLY A 24 21.03 28.76 -24.18
N ILE A 25 21.03 29.25 -22.95
CA ILE A 25 20.18 28.70 -21.87
C ILE A 25 18.79 29.36 -21.99
N THR A 26 17.90 28.72 -22.73
CA THR A 26 16.49 29.11 -22.82
C THR A 26 15.67 28.45 -21.72
N GLN A 27 14.42 28.89 -21.53
CA GLN A 27 13.50 28.26 -20.60
C GLN A 27 13.23 26.80 -20.99
N GLU A 28 13.02 26.54 -22.28
CA GLU A 28 12.76 25.20 -22.81
C GLU A 28 13.95 24.28 -22.57
N PHE A 29 15.18 24.76 -22.81
CA PHE A 29 16.41 24.02 -22.53
C PHE A 29 16.53 23.65 -21.05
N LEU A 30 16.27 24.61 -20.14
CA LEU A 30 16.30 24.32 -18.70
C LEU A 30 15.26 23.29 -18.28
N ILE A 31 14.05 23.34 -18.85
CA ILE A 31 13.00 22.37 -18.56
C ILE A 31 13.44 20.97 -19.01
N GLU A 32 13.95 20.84 -20.24
CA GLU A 32 14.44 19.58 -20.79
C GLU A 32 15.56 18.99 -19.92
N GLU A 33 16.60 19.77 -19.63
CA GLU A 33 17.73 19.33 -18.82
C GLU A 33 17.33 18.91 -17.40
N LEU A 34 16.44 19.66 -16.75
CA LEU A 34 15.96 19.31 -15.41
C LEU A 34 15.07 18.06 -15.41
N CYS A 35 14.25 17.86 -16.45
CA CYS A 35 13.47 16.65 -16.63
C CYS A 35 14.38 15.43 -16.80
N ASP A 36 15.46 15.56 -17.59
CA ASP A 36 16.43 14.49 -17.79
C ASP A 36 17.17 14.15 -16.48
N ASP A 37 17.61 15.16 -15.73
CA ASP A 37 18.25 14.96 -14.41
C ASP A 37 17.32 14.29 -13.40
N ALA A 38 16.03 14.66 -13.41
CA ALA A 38 15.02 14.03 -12.56
C ALA A 38 14.79 12.56 -12.95
N GLN A 39 14.79 12.24 -14.25
CA GLN A 39 14.68 10.87 -14.73
C GLN A 39 15.91 10.04 -14.35
N GLU A 40 17.11 10.58 -14.50
CA GLU A 40 18.34 9.90 -14.05
C GLU A 40 18.33 9.65 -12.53
N ALA A 41 17.82 10.60 -11.74
CA ALA A 41 17.65 10.43 -10.29
C ALA A 41 16.64 9.33 -9.95
N TYR A 42 15.57 9.22 -10.74
CA TYR A 42 14.57 8.16 -10.62
C TYR A 42 15.17 6.79 -10.97
N ASP A 43 15.91 6.68 -12.07
CA ASP A 43 16.53 5.43 -12.51
C ASP A 43 17.53 4.91 -11.46
N ARG A 44 18.36 5.79 -10.88
CA ARG A 44 19.26 5.42 -9.75
C ARG A 44 18.49 4.87 -8.54
N ARG A 45 17.28 5.38 -8.30
CA ARG A 45 16.42 4.91 -7.21
C ARG A 45 15.83 3.54 -7.53
N GLU A 46 15.40 3.32 -8.77
CA GLU A 46 14.91 2.02 -9.25
C GLU A 46 16.00 0.94 -9.20
N GLU A 47 17.24 1.29 -9.54
CA GLU A 47 18.40 0.40 -9.38
C GLU A 47 18.68 0.06 -7.90
N HIS A 48 18.49 1.02 -6.99
CA HIS A 48 18.78 0.83 -5.57
C HIS A 48 17.73 -0.05 -4.85
N PHE A 49 16.44 0.17 -5.10
CA PHE A 49 15.35 -0.52 -4.40
C PHE A 49 14.76 -1.70 -5.20
N GLY A 50 14.96 -1.73 -6.52
CA GLY A 50 14.36 -2.69 -7.43
C GLY A 50 12.99 -2.24 -7.98
N GLU A 51 12.69 -2.68 -9.20
CA GLU A 51 11.48 -2.28 -9.94
C GLU A 51 10.19 -2.58 -9.16
N GLU A 52 10.01 -3.79 -8.63
CA GLU A 52 8.76 -4.17 -7.94
C GLU A 52 8.43 -3.26 -6.74
N VAL A 53 9.43 -2.97 -5.91
CA VAL A 53 9.30 -2.10 -4.74
C VAL A 53 8.94 -0.68 -5.15
N VAL A 54 9.61 -0.16 -6.20
CA VAL A 54 9.34 1.19 -6.69
C VAL A 54 7.94 1.30 -7.32
N ARG A 55 7.48 0.30 -8.08
CA ARG A 55 6.11 0.29 -8.65
C ARG A 55 5.05 0.30 -7.55
N GLU A 56 5.28 -0.38 -6.44
CA GLU A 56 4.35 -0.35 -5.31
C GLU A 56 4.41 0.99 -4.57
N LEU A 57 5.61 1.56 -4.41
CA LEU A 57 5.78 2.92 -3.88
C LEU A 57 5.03 3.96 -4.72
N GLU A 58 5.15 3.93 -6.05
CA GLU A 58 4.43 4.82 -6.96
C GLU A 58 2.92 4.76 -6.73
N ARG A 59 2.32 3.56 -6.76
CA ARG A 59 0.88 3.37 -6.56
C ARG A 59 0.43 3.92 -5.21
N ARG A 60 1.17 3.60 -4.16
CA ARG A 60 0.79 3.97 -2.79
C ARG A 60 0.91 5.46 -2.54
N VAL A 61 1.98 6.09 -3.03
CA VAL A 61 2.16 7.55 -2.96
C VAL A 61 1.05 8.27 -3.72
N ILE A 62 0.80 7.90 -4.98
CA ILE A 62 -0.23 8.55 -5.80
C ILE A 62 -1.61 8.41 -5.16
N MET A 63 -1.98 7.21 -4.70
CA MET A 63 -3.28 6.96 -4.08
C MET A 63 -3.45 7.78 -2.79
N SER A 64 -2.43 7.78 -1.92
CA SER A 64 -2.49 8.50 -0.65
C SER A 64 -2.59 10.03 -0.85
N VAL A 65 -1.79 10.59 -1.77
CA VAL A 65 -1.82 12.01 -2.09
C VAL A 65 -3.16 12.40 -2.69
N LEU A 66 -3.69 11.59 -3.63
CA LEU A 66 -4.98 11.83 -4.26
C LEU A 66 -6.10 11.85 -3.22
N ASP A 67 -6.18 10.85 -2.33
CA ASP A 67 -7.22 10.77 -1.30
C ASP A 67 -7.16 11.95 -0.33
N LYS A 68 -5.96 12.37 0.06
CA LYS A 68 -5.76 13.52 0.94
C LYS A 68 -6.24 14.82 0.28
N ARG A 69 -5.80 15.09 -0.95
CA ARG A 69 -6.11 16.32 -1.69
C ARG A 69 -7.56 16.39 -2.13
N TRP A 70 -8.14 15.26 -2.53
CA TRP A 70 -9.55 15.18 -2.87
C TRP A 70 -10.44 15.52 -1.67
N ARG A 71 -10.14 14.97 -0.49
CA ARG A 71 -10.89 15.28 0.73
C ARG A 71 -10.76 16.76 1.12
N GLU A 72 -9.55 17.32 1.02
CA GLU A 72 -9.33 18.76 1.24
C GLU A 72 -10.17 19.60 0.27
N HIS A 73 -10.16 19.26 -1.02
CA HIS A 73 -10.97 19.93 -2.03
C HIS A 73 -12.47 19.82 -1.75
N LEU A 74 -12.98 18.66 -1.30
CA LEU A 74 -14.39 18.54 -0.91
C LEU A 74 -14.76 19.52 0.22
N TYR A 75 -13.88 19.71 1.21
CA TYR A 75 -14.09 20.71 2.25
C TYR A 75 -14.08 22.13 1.69
N GLU A 76 -13.11 22.48 0.82
CA GLU A 76 -13.07 23.78 0.14
C GLU A 76 -14.34 24.05 -0.67
N MET A 77 -14.84 23.03 -1.37
CA MET A 77 -16.06 23.12 -2.16
C MET A 77 -17.31 23.32 -1.29
N ASP A 78 -17.36 22.71 -0.10
CA ASP A 78 -18.45 22.94 0.84
C ASP A 78 -18.42 24.36 1.41
N TYR A 79 -17.24 24.89 1.77
CA TYR A 79 -17.09 26.30 2.15
C TYR A 79 -17.49 27.27 1.02
N LEU A 80 -17.10 26.95 -0.22
CA LEU A 80 -17.45 27.74 -1.39
C LEU A 80 -18.98 27.81 -1.59
N LYS A 81 -19.69 26.69 -1.43
CA LYS A 81 -21.16 26.65 -1.52
C LYS A 81 -21.83 27.55 -0.49
N GLU A 82 -21.35 27.55 0.75
CA GLU A 82 -21.89 28.40 1.82
C GLU A 82 -21.69 29.90 1.52
N GLY A 83 -20.55 30.28 0.92
CA GLY A 83 -20.20 31.66 0.61
C GLY A 83 -20.93 32.26 -0.62
N ILE A 84 -21.34 31.43 -1.57
CA ILE A 84 -21.98 31.89 -2.82
C ILE A 84 -23.38 32.46 -2.60
N GLY A 85 -24.08 32.03 -1.55
CA GLY A 85 -25.38 32.60 -1.18
C GLY A 85 -25.33 34.11 -0.95
N LEU A 86 -24.21 34.65 -0.43
CA LEU A 86 -24.01 36.08 -0.22
C LEU A 86 -23.65 36.83 -1.53
N ARG A 87 -23.06 36.13 -2.52
CA ARG A 87 -22.66 36.72 -3.82
C ARG A 87 -23.81 36.86 -4.80
N ALA A 88 -24.91 36.12 -4.61
CA ALA A 88 -26.17 36.32 -5.33
C ALA A 88 -26.69 37.77 -5.22
N MET A 89 -26.30 38.51 -4.16
CA MET A 89 -26.64 39.93 -3.99
C MET A 89 -25.93 40.85 -4.99
N ALA A 90 -24.87 40.40 -5.65
CA ALA A 90 -24.09 41.16 -6.63
C ALA A 90 -24.61 41.03 -8.08
N GLN A 91 -25.83 40.51 -8.29
CA GLN A 91 -26.47 40.31 -9.60
C GLN A 91 -25.72 39.39 -10.57
N LYS A 92 -24.70 38.68 -10.09
CA LYS A 92 -24.08 37.59 -10.84
C LYS A 92 -24.84 36.30 -10.62
N ASP A 93 -24.85 35.44 -11.64
CA ASP A 93 -25.43 34.11 -11.53
C ASP A 93 -24.60 33.27 -10.52
N PRO A 94 -25.18 32.86 -9.38
CA PRO A 94 -24.47 32.09 -8.36
C PRO A 94 -23.90 30.77 -8.88
N LEU A 95 -24.59 30.15 -9.84
CA LEU A 95 -24.19 28.87 -10.41
C LEU A 95 -22.93 29.00 -11.27
N VAL A 96 -22.83 30.09 -12.04
CA VAL A 96 -21.67 30.35 -12.91
C VAL A 96 -20.43 30.66 -12.08
N GLU A 97 -20.56 31.48 -11.03
CA GLU A 97 -19.44 31.77 -10.13
C GLU A 97 -18.99 30.52 -9.36
N TYR A 98 -19.93 29.66 -8.93
CA TYR A 98 -19.60 28.36 -8.33
C TYR A 98 -18.77 27.48 -9.27
N GLN A 99 -19.21 27.33 -10.52
CA GLN A 99 -18.51 26.51 -11.50
C GLN A 99 -17.12 27.05 -11.80
N ARG A 100 -16.99 28.38 -11.94
CA ARG A 100 -15.71 29.03 -12.22
C ARG A 100 -14.74 28.90 -11.05
N GLU A 101 -15.13 29.34 -9.86
CA GLU A 101 -14.28 29.27 -8.66
C GLU A 101 -13.97 27.80 -8.31
N GLY A 102 -14.95 26.90 -8.45
CA GLY A 102 -14.74 25.47 -8.22
C GLY A 102 -13.74 24.84 -9.19
N TYR A 103 -13.77 25.23 -10.46
CA TYR A 103 -12.80 24.76 -11.46
C TYR A 103 -11.39 25.31 -11.20
N ASP A 104 -11.28 26.57 -10.76
CA ASP A 104 -9.99 27.17 -10.38
C ASP A 104 -9.38 26.43 -9.18
N LEU A 105 -10.17 26.12 -8.15
CA LEU A 105 -9.74 25.29 -7.01
C LEU A 105 -9.34 23.88 -7.43
N PHE A 106 -10.08 23.26 -8.36
CA PHE A 106 -9.74 21.95 -8.90
C PHE A 106 -8.38 21.96 -9.61
N GLN A 107 -8.08 22.98 -10.42
CA GLN A 107 -6.76 23.08 -11.07
C GLN A 107 -5.63 23.23 -10.06
N VAL A 108 -5.82 24.03 -9.02
CA VAL A 108 -4.86 24.17 -7.92
C VAL A 108 -4.63 22.84 -7.21
N MET A 109 -5.70 22.10 -6.91
CA MET A 109 -5.61 20.75 -6.33
C MET A 109 -4.83 19.80 -7.24
N MET A 110 -5.12 19.77 -8.54
CA MET A 110 -4.44 18.90 -9.51
C MET A 110 -2.94 19.19 -9.61
N ALA A 111 -2.57 20.47 -9.64
CA ALA A 111 -1.16 20.88 -9.63
C ALA A 111 -0.47 20.46 -8.32
N ALA A 112 -1.14 20.64 -7.18
CA ALA A 112 -0.63 20.21 -5.89
C ALA A 112 -0.44 18.68 -5.84
N ILE A 113 -1.39 17.88 -6.34
CA ILE A 113 -1.27 16.41 -6.39
C ILE A 113 0.02 16.01 -7.14
N GLY A 114 0.27 16.59 -8.31
CA GLY A 114 1.49 16.30 -9.08
C GLY A 114 2.75 16.65 -8.30
N GLU A 115 2.81 17.85 -7.73
CA GLU A 115 3.96 18.32 -6.96
C GLU A 115 4.23 17.47 -5.71
N GLU A 116 3.19 17.16 -4.93
CA GLU A 116 3.32 16.32 -3.74
C GLU A 116 3.75 14.91 -4.10
N SER A 117 3.17 14.33 -5.15
CA SER A 117 3.48 12.95 -5.57
C SER A 117 4.95 12.81 -5.93
N VAL A 118 5.50 13.74 -6.72
CA VAL A 118 6.93 13.76 -7.07
C VAL A 118 7.79 13.93 -5.82
N ARG A 119 7.46 14.89 -4.96
CA ARG A 119 8.20 15.12 -3.71
C ARG A 119 8.27 13.87 -2.83
N TYR A 120 7.14 13.20 -2.61
CA TYR A 120 7.10 12.00 -1.79
C TYR A 120 7.82 10.83 -2.45
N LEU A 121 7.74 10.68 -3.76
CA LEU A 121 8.45 9.64 -4.49
C LEU A 121 9.97 9.72 -4.28
N PHE A 122 10.53 10.93 -4.19
CA PHE A 122 11.97 11.11 -3.93
C PHE A 122 12.36 11.16 -2.46
N THR A 123 11.43 11.46 -1.54
CA THR A 123 11.73 11.62 -0.10
C THR A 123 11.43 10.38 0.73
N VAL A 124 10.44 9.55 0.36
CA VAL A 124 9.99 8.41 1.17
C VAL A 124 10.91 7.20 0.94
N GLU A 125 11.61 6.76 1.99
CA GLU A 125 12.43 5.55 1.96
C GLU A 125 11.54 4.31 2.17
N PRO A 126 11.52 3.36 1.22
CA PRO A 126 10.77 2.12 1.38
C PRO A 126 11.52 1.14 2.29
N GLU A 127 10.97 0.84 3.47
CA GLU A 127 11.46 -0.27 4.30
C GLU A 127 10.91 -1.60 3.78
N VAL A 128 11.80 -2.50 3.34
CA VAL A 128 11.39 -3.84 2.90
C VAL A 128 11.35 -4.75 4.12
N HIS A 129 10.21 -4.81 4.81
CA HIS A 129 9.99 -5.84 5.83
C HIS A 129 9.80 -7.19 5.14
N ARG A 130 10.89 -7.94 4.98
CA ARG A 130 10.77 -9.36 4.61
C ARG A 130 10.23 -10.08 5.84
N PRO A 131 9.02 -10.68 5.79
CA PRO A 131 8.52 -11.45 6.92
C PRO A 131 9.56 -12.52 7.22
N GLN A 132 10.19 -12.40 8.39
CA GLN A 132 11.06 -13.44 8.89
C GLN A 132 10.14 -14.62 9.13
N VAL A 133 10.31 -15.68 8.34
CA VAL A 133 9.65 -16.95 8.62
C VAL A 133 10.13 -17.37 10.01
N GLU A 134 9.30 -17.12 11.02
CA GLU A 134 9.50 -17.68 12.35
C GLU A 134 9.44 -19.19 12.18
N VAL A 135 10.62 -19.80 12.05
CA VAL A 135 10.76 -21.23 12.23
C VAL A 135 10.43 -21.43 13.70
N HIS A 136 9.19 -21.81 14.00
CA HIS A 136 8.85 -22.36 15.29
C HIS A 136 9.76 -23.57 15.49
N GLU A 137 10.84 -23.33 16.23
CA GLU A 137 11.78 -24.34 16.67
C GLU A 137 10.95 -25.30 17.52
N ALA A 138 10.54 -26.42 16.92
CA ALA A 138 9.99 -27.53 17.66
C ALA A 138 11.07 -27.93 18.66
N GLU A 139 10.82 -27.55 19.91
CA GLU A 139 11.61 -27.82 21.11
C GLU A 139 12.28 -29.19 21.00
N ASN A 140 13.59 -29.19 20.74
CA ASN A 140 14.36 -30.41 20.80
C ASN A 140 15.53 -30.23 21.76
N VAL A 141 15.48 -31.09 22.78
CA VAL A 141 16.44 -31.29 23.85
C VAL A 141 17.88 -31.13 23.37
N GLY A 142 18.49 -30.05 23.86
CA GLY A 142 19.91 -29.87 24.20
C GLY A 142 20.97 -30.54 23.33
N ILE A 143 21.54 -29.79 22.40
CA ILE A 143 23.00 -29.83 22.13
C ILE A 143 23.49 -28.39 21.92
N THR A 144 24.34 -27.93 22.82
CA THR A 144 25.01 -26.62 22.76
C THR A 144 26.16 -26.66 21.76
N GLY A 145 26.13 -25.83 20.71
CA GLY A 145 27.31 -25.55 19.88
C GLY A 145 27.00 -24.84 18.56
N VAL A 146 27.51 -23.62 18.41
CA VAL A 146 27.52 -22.89 17.13
C VAL A 146 28.45 -23.62 16.16
N VAL A 147 27.92 -24.09 15.02
CA VAL A 147 28.73 -24.61 13.91
C VAL A 147 28.33 -23.97 12.59
N SER A 148 29.32 -23.41 11.89
CA SER A 148 29.20 -22.92 10.51
C SER A 148 28.91 -24.09 9.55
N GLY A 149 28.11 -23.82 8.51
CA GLY A 149 27.34 -24.79 7.72
C GLY A 149 28.11 -25.94 7.04
N ALA A 150 29.44 -25.88 6.93
CA ALA A 150 30.22 -26.97 6.37
C ALA A 150 30.39 -28.17 7.33
N ALA A 151 30.24 -27.96 8.65
CA ALA A 151 30.42 -29.03 9.65
C ALA A 151 29.17 -29.92 9.85
N SER A 152 27.98 -29.45 9.43
CA SER A 152 26.71 -30.14 9.64
C SER A 152 26.59 -31.45 8.83
N ALA A 153 27.08 -31.45 7.58
CA ALA A 153 27.00 -32.63 6.70
C ALA A 153 27.89 -33.80 7.19
N ALA A 154 29.03 -33.50 7.81
CA ALA A 154 29.96 -34.53 8.32
C ALA A 154 29.43 -35.20 9.60
N ILE A 155 28.72 -34.46 10.45
CA ILE A 155 28.16 -34.98 11.71
C ILE A 155 26.91 -35.83 11.43
N ALA A 156 26.07 -35.43 10.47
CA ALA A 156 24.90 -36.21 10.04
C ALA A 156 25.30 -37.57 9.43
N ALA A 157 26.38 -37.61 8.65
CA ALA A 157 26.90 -38.85 8.06
C ALA A 157 27.47 -39.82 9.11
N ALA A 158 28.10 -39.31 10.18
CA ALA A 158 28.66 -40.13 11.25
C ALA A 158 27.59 -40.72 12.20
N ALA A 159 26.41 -40.10 12.29
CA ALA A 159 25.33 -40.52 13.19
C ALA A 159 24.32 -41.49 12.57
N GLY A 160 24.43 -41.81 11.27
CA GLY A 160 23.53 -42.77 10.60
C GLY A 160 22.07 -42.30 10.47
N LEU A 161 21.80 -41.00 10.62
CA LEU A 161 20.47 -40.44 10.37
C LEU A 161 20.32 -40.12 8.89
N ALA A 162 19.35 -40.75 8.23
CA ALA A 162 18.99 -40.43 6.85
C ALA A 162 18.54 -38.96 6.74
N PRO A 163 18.97 -38.20 5.72
CA PRO A 163 18.50 -36.85 5.52
C PRO A 163 17.00 -36.93 5.20
N LYS A 164 16.15 -36.33 6.03
CA LYS A 164 14.77 -36.06 5.63
C LYS A 164 14.83 -35.08 4.46
N GLU A 165 14.22 -35.48 3.34
CA GLU A 165 14.05 -34.64 2.16
C GLU A 165 13.45 -33.30 2.60
N VAL A 166 14.23 -32.24 2.42
CA VAL A 166 13.71 -30.87 2.45
C VAL A 166 12.92 -30.72 1.17
N ASP A 167 11.60 -30.57 1.29
CA ASP A 167 10.69 -30.37 0.17
C ASP A 167 10.94 -28.98 -0.43
N LEU A 168 11.92 -28.92 -1.35
CA LEU A 168 12.39 -27.72 -2.04
C LEU A 168 11.25 -27.00 -2.79
N ALA A 169 10.14 -27.69 -3.08
CA ALA A 169 8.97 -27.14 -3.75
C ALA A 169 8.16 -26.15 -2.88
N LYS A 170 8.42 -26.08 -1.57
CA LYS A 170 7.75 -25.11 -0.67
C LYS A 170 8.51 -23.80 -0.50
N LEU A 171 9.71 -23.67 -1.09
CA LEU A 171 10.48 -22.41 -1.07
C LEU A 171 10.01 -21.42 -2.15
N ASP A 172 9.36 -21.91 -3.21
CA ASP A 172 8.90 -21.10 -4.35
C ASP A 172 7.44 -20.59 -4.20
N ALA A 173 6.79 -20.88 -3.07
CA ALA A 173 5.43 -20.41 -2.76
C ALA A 173 5.42 -19.36 -1.65
N ALA A 174 6.50 -18.59 -1.51
CA ALA A 174 6.45 -17.35 -0.74
C ALA A 174 5.44 -16.42 -1.45
N ALA A 175 4.35 -16.08 -0.77
CA ALA A 175 3.54 -14.94 -1.15
C ALA A 175 4.47 -13.75 -1.43
N PRO A 176 4.16 -12.88 -2.43
CA PRO A 176 4.99 -11.71 -2.69
C PRO A 176 5.20 -10.99 -1.36
N ALA A 177 6.46 -10.74 -1.01
CA ALA A 177 6.79 -10.08 0.24
C ALA A 177 5.95 -8.79 0.31
N GLU A 178 5.06 -8.67 1.30
CA GLU A 178 4.27 -7.46 1.46
C GLU A 178 5.23 -6.31 1.73
N VAL A 179 5.39 -5.44 0.73
CA VAL A 179 6.23 -4.25 0.84
C VAL A 179 5.50 -3.28 1.76
N GLN A 180 5.83 -3.32 3.04
CA GLN A 180 5.31 -2.37 4.00
C GLN A 180 6.08 -1.06 3.89
N LEU A 181 5.61 -0.20 2.98
CA LEU A 181 6.11 1.15 2.82
C LEU A 181 5.74 1.98 4.05
N ASP A 182 6.72 2.37 4.85
CA ASP A 182 6.54 3.33 5.93
C ASP A 182 6.36 4.74 5.33
N LEU A 183 5.13 5.00 4.88
CA LEU A 183 4.75 6.35 4.47
C LEU A 183 4.75 7.24 5.72
N PRO A 184 5.22 8.50 5.61
CA PRO A 184 5.17 9.45 6.72
C PRO A 184 3.75 9.54 7.27
N GLU A 185 3.58 9.80 8.57
CA GLU A 185 2.27 9.81 9.25
C GLU A 185 1.23 10.74 8.58
N SER A 186 1.68 11.75 7.83
CA SER A 186 0.84 12.63 7.01
C SER A 186 0.18 11.97 5.79
N LEU A 187 0.70 10.82 5.36
CA LEU A 187 0.27 10.01 4.22
C LEU A 187 -0.09 8.56 4.61
N ALA A 188 0.25 8.12 5.82
CA ALA A 188 -0.13 6.80 6.29
C ALA A 188 -1.66 6.66 6.30
N GLU A 189 -2.16 5.55 5.75
CA GLU A 189 -3.56 5.19 5.92
C GLU A 189 -3.85 5.11 7.42
N ARG A 190 -4.82 5.91 7.89
CA ARG A 190 -5.25 5.80 9.28
C ARG A 190 -5.70 4.36 9.52
N PRO A 191 -5.27 3.72 10.62
CA PRO A 191 -5.66 2.35 10.90
C PRO A 191 -7.17 2.28 10.88
N ARG A 192 -7.71 1.46 9.97
CA ARG A 192 -9.14 1.19 9.93
C ARG A 192 -9.51 0.64 11.30
N PRO A 193 -10.51 1.20 12.00
CA PRO A 193 -10.85 0.72 13.34
C PRO A 193 -11.29 -0.74 13.23
N GLY A 194 -10.39 -1.66 13.62
CA GLY A 194 -10.61 -3.10 13.45
C GLY A 194 -11.76 -3.64 14.30
N GLN A 195 -12.23 -2.86 15.28
CA GLN A 195 -13.28 -3.29 16.17
C GLN A 195 -14.12 -2.10 16.64
N LEU A 196 -15.31 -1.96 16.06
CA LEU A 196 -16.29 -0.95 16.46
C LEU A 196 -17.06 -1.50 17.67
N GLN A 197 -16.99 -0.80 18.80
CA GLN A 197 -17.73 -1.14 20.00
C GLN A 197 -18.96 -0.24 20.11
N TYR A 198 -20.15 -0.82 19.99
CA TYR A 198 -21.42 -0.12 20.20
C TYR A 198 -21.99 -0.50 21.56
N SER A 199 -22.40 0.51 22.32
CA SER A 199 -23.11 0.30 23.60
C SER A 199 -24.56 0.72 23.43
N ALA A 200 -25.48 -0.21 23.64
CA ALA A 200 -26.93 0.04 23.59
C ALA A 200 -27.59 -0.29 24.93
N PRO A 201 -28.56 0.51 25.39
CA PRO A 201 -29.37 0.17 26.55
C PRO A 201 -30.25 -1.05 26.22
N THR A 202 -30.30 -2.02 27.14
CA THR A 202 -31.18 -3.19 27.04
C THR A 202 -32.54 -2.89 27.66
N ALA A 203 -33.57 -3.64 27.23
CA ALA A 203 -34.94 -3.52 27.74
C ALA A 203 -35.05 -3.73 29.28
N GLU A 204 -34.05 -4.35 29.89
CA GLU A 204 -33.94 -4.61 31.33
C GLU A 204 -33.17 -3.52 32.09
N GLY A 205 -32.79 -2.42 31.42
CA GLY A 205 -32.09 -1.29 32.04
C GLY A 205 -30.57 -1.45 32.19
N GLY A 206 -29.98 -2.45 31.54
CA GLY A 206 -28.52 -2.64 31.47
C GLY A 206 -27.90 -1.98 30.23
N VAL A 207 -26.57 -2.00 30.15
CA VAL A 207 -25.83 -1.59 28.94
C VAL A 207 -25.24 -2.85 28.30
N SER A 208 -25.67 -3.17 27.07
CA SER A 208 -25.07 -4.22 26.26
C SER A 208 -23.97 -3.62 25.39
N ARG A 209 -22.78 -4.21 25.44
CA ARG A 209 -21.63 -3.84 24.60
C ARG A 209 -21.50 -4.87 23.50
N GLN A 210 -21.86 -4.49 22.28
CA GLN A 210 -21.65 -5.31 21.10
C GLN A 210 -20.37 -4.90 20.42
N VAL A 211 -19.54 -5.90 20.15
CA VAL A 211 -18.25 -5.76 19.50
C VAL A 211 -18.43 -6.27 18.08
N GLN A 212 -18.48 -5.36 17.10
CA GLN A 212 -18.58 -5.74 15.70
C GLN A 212 -17.17 -5.76 15.10
N ALA A 213 -16.66 -6.96 14.84
CA ALA A 213 -15.50 -7.14 14.00
C ALA A 213 -15.91 -6.79 12.56
N VAL A 214 -15.28 -5.76 11.99
CA VAL A 214 -15.31 -5.56 10.55
C VAL A 214 -14.39 -6.60 9.95
N ALA A 215 -14.93 -7.51 9.15
CA ALA A 215 -14.13 -8.56 8.52
C ALA A 215 -13.08 -7.92 7.61
N ASN A 216 -11.81 -8.01 8.02
CA ASN A 216 -10.70 -7.89 7.08
C ASN A 216 -10.80 -9.08 6.13
N VAL A 217 -10.80 -8.80 4.82
CA VAL A 217 -10.86 -9.84 3.78
C VAL A 217 -9.51 -10.59 3.67
N ASP A 218 -8.47 -10.04 4.31
CA ASP A 218 -7.08 -10.48 4.18
C ASP A 218 -6.56 -11.24 5.41
N ASP A 219 -7.39 -11.48 6.44
CA ASP A 219 -7.04 -12.28 7.62
C ASP A 219 -7.66 -13.69 7.55
N PRO A 220 -6.89 -14.76 7.27
CA PRO A 220 -7.41 -16.13 7.21
C PRO A 220 -7.84 -16.69 8.57
N GLU A 221 -7.48 -16.06 9.69
CA GLU A 221 -7.88 -16.48 11.04
C GLU A 221 -9.16 -15.81 11.56
N ALA A 222 -9.76 -14.86 10.82
CA ALA A 222 -10.99 -14.17 11.22
C ALA A 222 -12.29 -14.95 10.92
N ALA A 223 -12.21 -16.27 10.71
CA ALA A 223 -13.38 -17.14 10.61
C ALA A 223 -13.83 -17.58 12.01
N GLY A 224 -14.63 -16.74 12.66
CA GLY A 224 -15.27 -17.10 13.93
C GLY A 224 -16.05 -18.41 13.84
N ASP A 225 -16.10 -19.13 14.98
CA ASP A 225 -16.83 -20.39 15.21
C ASP A 225 -18.32 -20.26 14.82
N GLY A 226 -18.60 -20.47 13.54
CA GLY A 226 -19.91 -20.70 13.00
C GLY A 226 -20.22 -22.19 13.08
N ASP A 227 -20.99 -22.57 14.09
CA ASP A 227 -21.49 -23.93 14.29
C ASP A 227 -22.24 -24.40 13.03
N GLY A 228 -21.67 -25.35 12.29
CA GLY A 228 -22.35 -26.05 11.19
C GLY A 228 -21.76 -25.99 9.77
N VAL A 229 -20.43 -25.85 9.59
CA VAL A 229 -19.78 -26.10 8.29
C VAL A 229 -18.85 -27.30 8.42
N ASP A 230 -19.07 -28.36 7.62
CA ASP A 230 -18.22 -29.54 7.55
C ASP A 230 -16.74 -29.11 7.38
N ARG A 231 -15.91 -29.36 8.40
CA ARG A 231 -14.51 -28.93 8.48
C ARG A 231 -13.64 -29.55 7.37
N ASP A 232 -14.11 -30.62 6.73
CA ASP A 232 -13.41 -31.36 5.69
C ASP A 232 -13.15 -30.55 4.41
N TYR A 233 -13.83 -29.40 4.23
CA TYR A 233 -13.67 -28.52 3.05
C TYR A 233 -13.43 -27.04 3.40
N ALA A 234 -12.92 -26.75 4.60
CA ALA A 234 -12.53 -25.42 5.01
C ALA A 234 -11.50 -24.82 4.03
N GLY A 235 -11.80 -23.65 3.46
CA GLY A 235 -10.99 -22.98 2.43
C GLY A 235 -11.50 -23.11 0.98
N THR A 236 -12.51 -23.94 0.71
CA THR A 236 -13.11 -23.98 -0.64
C THR A 236 -13.94 -22.73 -0.90
N ALA A 237 -13.53 -21.89 -1.85
CA ALA A 237 -14.25 -20.68 -2.22
C ALA A 237 -15.71 -20.98 -2.66
N LYS A 238 -16.67 -20.15 -2.24
CA LYS A 238 -18.13 -20.39 -2.42
C LYS A 238 -18.56 -20.72 -3.86
N ASN A 239 -17.88 -20.18 -4.87
CA ASN A 239 -18.19 -20.39 -6.29
C ASN A 239 -17.29 -21.42 -7.00
N ALA A 240 -16.27 -21.96 -6.32
CA ALA A 240 -15.39 -22.99 -6.86
C ALA A 240 -16.12 -24.32 -7.06
N LEU A 241 -15.55 -25.21 -7.87
CA LEU A 241 -16.04 -26.57 -8.02
C LEU A 241 -15.94 -27.31 -6.68
N CYS A 242 -16.98 -28.06 -6.34
CA CYS A 242 -17.03 -28.77 -5.06
C CYS A 242 -16.04 -29.95 -5.06
N PRO A 243 -15.19 -30.11 -4.02
CA PRO A 243 -14.14 -31.14 -3.98
C PRO A 243 -14.68 -32.58 -3.87
N CYS A 244 -15.98 -32.77 -3.63
CA CYS A 244 -16.63 -34.07 -3.59
C CYS A 244 -16.81 -34.74 -4.97
N GLY A 245 -16.32 -34.12 -6.05
CA GLY A 245 -16.41 -34.65 -7.42
C GLY A 245 -17.78 -34.53 -8.07
N SER A 246 -18.73 -33.80 -7.47
CA SER A 246 -20.11 -33.67 -8.00
C SER A 246 -20.24 -32.79 -9.24
N GLY A 247 -19.17 -32.11 -9.67
CA GLY A 247 -19.18 -31.16 -10.79
C GLY A 247 -20.00 -29.88 -10.55
N ARG A 248 -20.57 -29.70 -9.36
CA ARG A 248 -21.39 -28.54 -8.98
C ARG A 248 -20.54 -27.52 -8.20
N LYS A 249 -20.95 -26.25 -8.21
CA LYS A 249 -20.32 -25.20 -7.38
C LYS A 249 -20.54 -25.47 -5.89
N TYR A 250 -19.53 -25.19 -5.05
CA TYR A 250 -19.52 -25.50 -3.61
C TYR A 250 -20.78 -25.00 -2.89
N LYS A 251 -21.20 -23.75 -3.12
CA LYS A 251 -22.44 -23.18 -2.54
C LYS A 251 -23.75 -23.88 -2.91
N ARG A 252 -23.74 -24.73 -3.94
CA ARG A 252 -24.90 -25.52 -4.40
C ARG A 252 -24.78 -27.00 -4.04
N CYS A 253 -23.76 -27.36 -3.28
CA CYS A 253 -23.49 -28.70 -2.78
C CYS A 253 -23.27 -28.62 -1.26
N HIS A 254 -22.06 -28.91 -0.76
CA HIS A 254 -21.76 -28.91 0.69
C HIS A 254 -21.76 -27.51 1.34
N GLY A 255 -21.59 -26.44 0.57
CA GLY A 255 -21.73 -25.05 1.05
C GLY A 255 -23.16 -24.50 0.97
N ALA A 256 -24.16 -25.34 0.72
CA ALA A 256 -25.55 -24.91 0.69
C ALA A 256 -26.09 -24.78 2.13
N ALA A 257 -26.49 -23.56 2.52
CA ALA A 257 -27.22 -23.38 3.78
C ALA A 257 -28.51 -24.20 3.72
N LYS A 258 -28.67 -25.17 4.65
CA LYS A 258 -29.94 -25.88 4.84
C LYS A 258 -31.02 -24.83 5.11
N ARG A 259 -32.10 -24.85 4.31
CA ARG A 259 -33.32 -24.10 4.60
C ARG A 259 -34.12 -24.80 5.68
#